data_AF-A0A2U9PSY8-F1
#
_entry.id   AF-A0A2U9PSY8-F1
#
_cell.length_a   1.000
_cell.length_b   1.000
_cell.length_c   1.000
_cell.angle_alpha   90.00
_cell.angle_beta   90.00
_cell.angle_gamma   90.00
#
_symmetry.space_group_name_H-M   'P 1'
#
loop_
_entity.id
_entity.type
_entity.pdbx_description
1 polymer ?
#
loop_
_entity_poly.entity_id
_entity_poly.type
_entity_poly.pdbx_seq_one_letter_code
_entity_poly.pdbx_strand_id
1 'polypeptide(L)' 'MAKDSKDDAATGAGGKTDPADNPPPGPTDHGREGGMATREVTPELVESDDED' A
#
# COMPACT_ATOMS: atom_id res chain seq x y z
N MET A 1 -40.88 17.93 12.84
CA MET A 1 -40.31 16.77 12.13
C MET A 1 -38.86 17.05 11.88
N ALA A 2 -37.94 16.29 12.47
CA ALA A 2 -36.62 16.08 11.88
C ALA A 2 -36.04 14.82 12.54
N LYS A 3 -35.96 13.78 11.71
CA LYS A 3 -35.37 12.47 11.99
C LYS A 3 -33.85 12.54 11.86
N ASP A 4 -33.19 11.70 12.66
CA ASP A 4 -32.11 10.76 12.31
C ASP A 4 -31.04 11.11 11.26
N SER A 5 -29.85 10.56 11.54
CA SER A 5 -28.73 10.24 10.63
C SER A 5 -27.87 11.44 10.21
N LYS A 6 -26.55 11.33 10.07
CA LYS A 6 -25.74 10.17 9.67
C LYS A 6 -24.27 10.42 10.07
N ASP A 7 -23.54 9.32 10.06
CA ASP A 7 -22.09 9.13 10.18
C ASP A 7 -21.23 10.30 9.69
N ASP A 8 -20.08 10.54 10.33
CA ASP A 8 -18.81 10.61 9.61
C ASP A 8 -17.62 10.86 10.54
N ALA A 9 -16.58 10.07 10.27
CA ALA A 9 -15.17 10.42 10.38
C ALA A 9 -14.53 10.69 11.77
N ALA A 10 -13.53 9.84 12.02
CA ALA A 10 -12.22 10.21 12.57
C ALA A 10 -12.22 10.93 13.92
N THR A 11 -12.21 10.16 15.01
CA THR A 11 -11.77 10.71 16.30
C THR A 11 -10.28 10.49 16.47
N GLY A 12 -9.51 11.46 15.96
CA GLY A 12 -8.20 11.76 16.53
C GLY A 12 -8.38 12.21 17.98
N ALA A 13 -7.70 11.56 18.91
CA ALA A 13 -7.66 11.96 20.31
C ALA A 13 -6.19 12.14 20.73
N GLY A 14 -5.75 13.40 20.75
CA GLY A 14 -4.45 13.81 21.27
C GLY A 14 -4.38 13.71 22.79
N GLY A 15 -4.38 12.49 23.32
CA GLY A 15 -3.88 12.18 24.66
C GLY A 15 -2.45 11.68 24.54
N LYS A 16 -1.57 12.02 25.49
CA LYS A 16 -0.22 11.43 25.56
C LYS A 16 -0.38 9.93 25.83
N THR A 17 -0.44 9.13 24.76
CA THR A 17 -0.42 7.67 24.83
C THR A 17 1.03 7.25 25.00
N ASP A 18 1.31 6.41 25.99
CA ASP A 18 2.58 5.68 26.04
C ASP A 18 2.78 5.01 24.66
N PRO A 19 3.96 5.07 24.02
CA PRO A 19 4.21 4.33 22.78
C PRO A 19 3.94 2.82 22.91
N ALA A 20 3.88 2.27 24.14
CA ALA A 20 3.39 0.92 24.39
C ALA A 20 1.88 0.74 24.14
N ASP A 21 1.08 1.79 24.38
CA ASP A 21 -0.39 1.77 24.21
C ASP A 21 -0.82 2.07 22.76
N ASN A 22 0.10 2.56 21.92
CA ASN A 22 -0.14 2.81 20.50
C ASN A 22 0.97 2.17 19.66
N PRO A 23 0.95 0.84 19.49
CA PRO A 23 1.93 0.17 18.65
C PRO A 23 1.84 0.72 17.23
N PRO A 24 2.98 0.81 16.50
CA PRO A 24 2.95 1.28 15.13
C PRO A 24 2.02 0.38 14.29
N PRO A 25 1.39 0.95 13.24
CA PRO A 25 0.60 0.14 12.34
C PRO A 25 1.46 -1.02 11.79
N GLY A 26 0.83 -2.18 11.64
CA GLY A 26 1.46 -3.34 11.03
C GLY A 26 1.89 -3.07 9.58
N PRO A 27 2.67 -3.97 8.97
CA PRO A 27 3.02 -3.86 7.56
C PRO A 27 1.76 -3.76 6.71
N THR A 28 1.74 -2.77 5.80
CA THR A 28 0.67 -2.64 4.81
C THR A 28 0.76 -3.79 3.82
N ASP A 29 -0.32 -4.56 3.69
CA ASP A 29 -0.43 -5.55 2.63
C ASP A 29 -0.79 -4.83 1.32
N HIS A 30 0.19 -4.76 0.41
CA HIS A 30 0.00 -4.20 -0.93
C HIS A 30 -0.49 -5.25 -1.94
N GLY A 31 -0.83 -6.47 -1.49
CA GLY A 31 -1.40 -7.54 -2.31
C GLY A 31 -0.69 -7.72 -3.65
N ARG A 32 -1.43 -7.42 -4.72
CA ARG A 32 -0.97 -7.44 -6.12
C ARG A 32 -0.88 -6.04 -6.74
N GLU A 33 -0.92 -5.00 -5.92
CA GLU A 33 -0.85 -3.60 -6.34
C GLU A 33 0.57 -3.19 -6.74
N GLY A 34 1.58 -3.99 -6.37
CA GLY A 34 2.91 -3.92 -6.96
C GLY A 34 2.90 -4.53 -8.36
N GLY A 35 3.28 -3.74 -9.37
CA GLY A 35 3.49 -4.23 -10.73
C GLY A 35 4.46 -5.42 -10.77
N MET A 36 4.46 -6.17 -11.88
CA MET A 36 5.34 -7.33 -12.01
C MET A 36 6.81 -6.91 -11.83
N ALA A 37 7.54 -7.64 -10.98
CA ALA A 37 8.98 -7.49 -10.92
C ALA A 37 9.58 -7.79 -12.29
N THR A 38 10.41 -6.89 -12.81
CA THR A 38 11.15 -7.13 -14.05
C THR A 38 12.10 -8.30 -13.83
N ARG A 39 12.11 -9.27 -14.75
CA ARG A 39 13.14 -10.30 -14.78
C ARG A 39 14.36 -9.73 -15.49
N GLU A 40 15.54 -9.92 -14.90
CA GLU A 40 16.79 -9.66 -15.61
C GLU A 40 16.86 -10.63 -16.79
N VAL A 41 16.99 -10.09 -18.00
CA VAL A 41 17.22 -10.90 -19.19
C VAL A 41 18.72 -10.92 -19.38
N THR A 42 19.30 -12.12 -19.35
CA THR A 42 20.72 -12.27 -19.66
C THR A 42 20.94 -11.95 -21.14
N PRO A 43 22.05 -11.29 -21.53
CA PRO A 43 22.23 -10.79 -22.89
C PRO A 43 22.06 -11.86 -23.97
N GLU A 44 22.38 -13.12 -23.67
CA GLU A 44 22.22 -14.26 -24.58
C GLU A 44 20.77 -14.70 -24.84
N LEU A 45 19.82 -14.24 -24.03
CA LEU A 45 18.38 -14.52 -24.19
C LEU A 45 17.64 -13.41 -24.93
N VAL A 46 18.31 -12.28 -25.22
CA VAL A 46 17.74 -11.20 -26.03
C VAL A 46 18.03 -11.53 -27.50
N GLU A 47 17.00 -11.95 -28.24
CA GLU A 47 17.07 -11.96 -29.70
C GLU A 47 17.27 -10.52 -30.17
N SER A 48 18.34 -10.28 -30.93
CA SER A 48 18.62 -8.97 -31.51
C SER A 48 17.83 -8.89 -32.82
N ASP A 49 16.82 -8.02 -32.91
CA ASP A 49 16.01 -7.81 -34.11
C ASP A 49 16.79 -7.15 -35.28
N ASP A 50 18.12 -7.32 -35.34
CA ASP A 50 19.02 -6.71 -36.34
C ASP A 50 19.38 -7.71 -37.47
N GLU A 51 18.36 -8.31 -38.11
CA GLU A 51 18.51 -9.00 -39.40
C GLU A 51 17.53 -8.42 -40.44
N ASP A 52 18.05 -7.46 -41.24
CA ASP A 52 17.60 -6.86 -42.53
C ASP A 52 16.09 -6.60 -42.80
#